data_AF-J9EGP1-F1
#
_entry.id   AF-J9EGP1-F1
#
_cell.length_a   1.000
_cell.length_b   1.000
_cell.length_c   1.000
_cell.angle_alpha   90.00
_cell.angle_beta   90.00
_cell.angle_gamma   90.00
#
_symmetry.space_group_name_H-M   'P 1'
#
loop_
_entity.id
_entity.type
_entity.pdbx_description
1 polymer ?
#
loop_
_entity_poly.entity_id
_entity_poly.type
_entity_poly.pdbx_seq_one_letter_code
_entity_poly.pdbx_strand_id
1 'polypeptide(L)'
;MSLSNTLTGLAACGVSTCLFGSLFVPIKRFDPGDGFFSQWIMCAAIFLVGMIINAYEGFPQFYPLAMLGGVFWAVGNAMAITIFELIGMGMALLIWGIASCLMGWASSRFGLFGLKENIPNSITLNYAGLLLILFG
;
A
#
# COMPACT_ATOMS: atom_id res chain seq x y z
N MET A 1 -20.81 13.04 6.56
CA MET A 1 -20.00 12.97 5.33
C MET A 1 -20.96 13.05 4.15
N SER A 2 -20.81 14.02 3.24
CA SER A 2 -21.71 14.13 2.07
C SER A 2 -21.50 12.92 1.14
N LEU A 3 -22.58 12.38 0.57
CA LEU A 3 -22.56 11.23 -0.36
C LEU A 3 -21.57 11.45 -1.52
N SER A 4 -21.44 12.70 -1.99
CA SER A 4 -20.51 13.06 -3.06
C SER A 4 -19.05 12.82 -2.67
N ASN A 5 -18.66 13.12 -1.43
CA ASN A 5 -17.27 12.96 -0.98
C ASN A 5 -16.91 11.47 -0.84
N THR A 6 -17.87 10.65 -0.39
CA THR A 6 -17.70 9.20 -0.32
C THR A 6 -17.51 8.59 -1.71
N LEU A 7 -18.30 9.04 -2.70
CA LEU A 7 -18.18 8.55 -4.07
C LEU A 7 -16.84 8.93 -4.70
N THR A 8 -16.39 10.17 -4.52
CA THR A 8 -15.06 10.62 -4.98
C THR A 8 -13.94 9.81 -4.32
N GLY A 9 -14.02 9.55 -3.01
CA GLY A 9 -13.06 8.72 -2.29
C GLY A 9 -13.03 7.28 -2.81
N LEU A 10 -14.20 6.67 -3.05
CA LEU A 10 -14.30 5.31 -3.59
C LEU A 10 -13.70 5.23 -5.01
N ALA A 11 -14.00 6.22 -5.85
CA ALA A 11 -13.45 6.32 -7.20
C ALA A 11 -11.92 6.45 -7.17
N ALA A 12 -11.38 7.30 -6.29
CA ALA A 12 -9.94 7.45 -6.10
C ALA A 12 -9.27 6.15 -5.65
N CYS A 13 -9.88 5.42 -4.71
CA CYS A 13 -9.39 4.10 -4.29
C CYS A 13 -9.38 3.10 -5.45
N GLY A 14 -10.41 3.10 -6.29
CA GLY A 14 -10.48 2.25 -7.48
C GLY A 14 -9.33 2.53 -8.46
N VAL A 15 -9.12 3.79 -8.81
CA VAL A 15 -8.01 4.22 -9.68
C VAL A 15 -6.66 3.84 -9.07
N SER A 16 -6.46 4.11 -7.78
CA SER A 16 -5.23 3.77 -7.07
C SER A 16 -4.95 2.28 -7.09
N THR A 17 -5.97 1.44 -6.92
CA THR A 17 -5.82 -0.02 -6.93
C THR A 17 -5.39 -0.52 -8.30
N CYS A 18 -5.95 0.03 -9.39
CA CYS A 18 -5.54 -0.35 -10.75
C CYS A 18 -4.09 0.04 -11.06
N LEU A 19 -3.68 1.26 -10.68
CA LEU A 19 -2.33 1.75 -10.93
C LEU A 19 -1.30 1.02 -10.07
N PHE A 20 -1.54 0.90 -8.76
CA PHE A 20 -0.61 0.24 -7.85
C PHE A 20 -0.58 -1.28 -8.06
N GLY A 21 -1.72 -1.90 -8.36
CA GLY A 21 -1.81 -3.33 -8.66
C GLY A 21 -1.11 -3.73 -9.96
N SER A 22 -0.93 -2.79 -10.90
CA SER A 22 -0.20 -3.03 -12.15
C SER A 22 1.29 -2.69 -12.09
N LEU A 23 1.79 -2.17 -10.96
CA LEU A 23 3.16 -1.70 -10.78
C LEU A 23 4.21 -2.73 -11.22
N PHE A 24 4.02 -4.00 -10.84
CA PHE A 24 4.97 -5.08 -11.12
C PHE A 24 4.62 -5.90 -12.37
N VAL A 25 3.55 -5.58 -13.09
CA VAL A 25 3.17 -6.27 -14.34
C VAL A 25 4.24 -6.14 -15.43
N PRO A 26 4.88 -4.97 -15.64
CA PRO A 26 5.93 -4.82 -16.66
C PRO A 26 7.15 -5.72 -16.42
N ILE A 27 7.47 -6.05 -15.17
CA ILE A 27 8.59 -6.94 -14.79
C ILE A 27 8.43 -8.34 -15.39
N LYS A 28 7.19 -8.76 -15.68
CA LYS A 28 6.93 -10.05 -16.34
C LYS A 28 7.37 -10.05 -17.81
N ARG A 29 7.47 -8.88 -18.46
CA ARG A 29 7.83 -8.74 -19.88
C ARG A 29 9.23 -8.19 -20.09
N PHE A 30 9.71 -7.37 -19.17
CA PHE A 30 11.00 -6.71 -19.24
C PHE A 30 11.81 -7.07 -18.01
N ASP A 31 13.07 -7.47 -18.22
CA ASP A 31 14.00 -7.74 -17.14
C ASP A 31 14.28 -6.43 -16.38
N PRO A 32 13.92 -6.34 -15.08
CA PRO A 32 14.14 -5.16 -14.27
C PRO A 32 15.63 -4.94 -13.94
N GLY A 33 16.50 -5.92 -14.21
CA GLY A 33 17.92 -5.87 -13.84
C GLY A 33 18.08 -5.82 -12.32
N ASP A 34 18.85 -4.88 -11.81
CA ASP A 34 19.07 -4.72 -10.36
C ASP A 34 17.86 -4.08 -9.67
N GLY A 35 17.29 -4.79 -8.69
CA GLY A 35 16.16 -4.33 -7.90
C GLY A 35 16.42 -3.06 -7.10
N PHE A 36 17.66 -2.83 -6.65
CA PHE A 36 18.03 -1.59 -5.95
C PHE A 36 18.02 -0.39 -6.88
N PHE A 37 18.53 -0.56 -8.10
CA PHE A 37 18.51 0.51 -9.10
C PHE A 37 17.07 0.86 -9.51
N SER A 38 16.25 -0.16 -9.79
CA SER A 38 14.82 0.01 -10.09
C SER A 38 14.08 0.74 -8.96
N GLN A 39 14.34 0.37 -7.71
CA GLN A 39 13.77 1.04 -6.54
C GLN A 39 14.20 2.50 -6.44
N TRP A 40 15.48 2.79 -6.67
CA TRP A 40 16.01 4.15 -6.59
C TRP A 40 15.35 5.07 -7.63
N ILE A 41 15.22 4.62 -8.88
CA ILE A 41 14.54 5.37 -9.94
C ILE A 41 13.07 5.60 -9.60
N MET A 42 12.37 4.58 -9.07
CA MET A 42 10.98 4.73 -8.64
C MET A 42 10.85 5.76 -7.51
N CYS A 43 11.70 5.70 -6.48
CA CYS A 43 11.72 6.69 -5.39
C CYS A 43 11.98 8.11 -5.91
N ALA A 44 12.91 8.28 -6.87
CA ALA A 44 13.20 9.58 -7.47
C ALA A 44 11.99 10.15 -8.22
N ALA A 45 11.28 9.32 -9.01
CA ALA A 45 10.07 9.72 -9.70
C ALA A 45 8.95 10.14 -8.72
N ILE A 46 8.74 9.34 -7.66
CA ILE A 46 7.75 9.65 -6.61
C ILE A 46 8.13 10.95 -5.90
N PHE A 47 9.42 11.18 -5.62
CA PHE A 47 9.88 12.42 -5.01
C PHE A 47 9.60 13.64 -5.89
N LEU A 48 9.87 13.56 -7.20
CA LEU A 48 9.59 14.66 -8.13
C LEU A 48 8.10 15.01 -8.18
N VAL A 49 7.23 14.01 -8.30
CA VAL A 49 5.76 14.23 -8.28
C VAL A 49 5.31 14.75 -6.91
N GLY A 50 5.88 14.22 -5.83
CA GLY A 50 5.62 14.66 -4.47
C GLY A 50 6.00 16.12 -4.23
N MET A 51 7.10 16.60 -4.81
CA MET A 51 7.52 18.00 -4.75
C MET A 51 6.53 18.93 -5.45
N ILE A 52 5.98 18.52 -6.60
CA ILE A 52 4.94 19.28 -7.31
C ILE A 52 3.68 19.41 -6.44
N ILE A 53 3.24 18.30 -5.83
CA ILE A 53 2.08 18.29 -4.93
C ILE A 53 2.35 19.15 -3.69
N ASN A 54 3.54 19.05 -3.11
CA ASN A 54 3.95 19.85 -1.94
C ASN A 54 3.91 21.35 -2.24
N ALA A 55 4.38 21.77 -3.42
CA ALA A 55 4.29 23.15 -3.87
C ALA A 55 2.84 23.60 -4.10
N TYR A 56 1.98 22.74 -4.66
CA TYR A 56 0.55 23.02 -4.85
C TYR A 56 -0.19 23.22 -3.51
N GLU A 57 0.15 22.43 -2.49
CA GLU A 57 -0.41 22.52 -1.14
C GLU A 57 0.22 23.64 -0.29
N GLY A 58 1.16 24.42 -0.84
CA GLY A 58 1.73 25.59 -0.17
C GLY A 58 2.74 25.26 0.93
N PHE A 59 3.55 24.21 0.76
CA PHE A 59 4.59 23.79 1.72
C PHE A 59 4.07 23.48 3.13
N PRO A 60 3.20 22.46 3.27
CA PRO A 60 2.73 22.03 4.58
C PRO A 60 3.88 21.59 5.49
N GLN A 61 3.64 21.64 6.80
CA GLN A 61 4.61 21.24 7.82
C GLN A 61 5.05 19.77 7.64
N PHE A 62 6.36 19.54 7.70
CA PHE A 62 6.92 18.20 7.63
C PHE A 62 6.77 17.48 8.97
N TYR A 63 6.22 16.26 8.93
CA TYR A 63 6.12 15.39 10.10
C TYR A 63 7.13 14.24 9.99
N PRO A 64 8.28 14.28 10.71
CA PRO A 64 9.36 13.32 10.53
C PRO A 64 8.96 11.87 10.79
N LEU A 65 8.00 11.64 11.70
CA LEU A 65 7.53 10.28 11.99
C LEU A 65 6.87 9.63 10.78
N ALA A 66 6.22 10.40 9.90
CA ALA A 66 5.65 9.89 8.66
C ALA A 66 6.74 9.40 7.68
N MET A 67 7.96 9.96 7.76
CA MET A 67 9.08 9.56 6.91
C MET A 67 9.54 8.13 7.20
N LEU A 68 9.36 7.62 8.43
CA LEU A 68 9.68 6.24 8.78
C LEU A 68 8.85 5.24 7.95
N GLY A 69 7.59 5.56 7.68
CA GLY A 69 6.75 4.76 6.78
C GLY A 69 7.33 4.71 5.36
N GLY A 70 7.86 5.83 4.86
CA GLY A 70 8.57 5.90 3.58
C GLY A 70 9.84 5.06 3.56
N VAL A 71 10.61 5.04 4.64
CA VAL A 71 11.81 4.20 4.77
C VAL A 71 11.43 2.72 4.72
N PHE A 72 10.44 2.28 5.51
CA PHE A 72 10.00 0.88 5.48
C PHE A 72 9.43 0.48 4.12
N TRP A 73 8.68 1.38 3.47
CA TRP A 73 8.17 1.16 2.12
C TRP A 73 9.32 1.01 1.11
N ALA A 74 10.34 1.86 1.18
CA ALA A 74 11.49 1.80 0.27
C ALA A 74 12.31 0.52 0.46
N VAL A 75 12.55 0.09 1.71
CA VAL A 75 13.24 -1.17 2.01
C VAL A 75 12.44 -2.37 1.51
N GLY A 76 11.12 -2.38 1.72
CA GLY A 76 10.25 -3.45 1.24
C GLY A 76 10.28 -3.59 -0.29
N ASN A 77 10.20 -2.48 -1.01
CA ASN A 77 10.23 -2.51 -2.47
C ASN A 77 11.64 -2.78 -3.05
N ALA A 78 12.72 -2.37 -2.38
CA ALA A 78 14.08 -2.72 -2.78
C ALA A 78 14.29 -4.25 -2.80
N MET A 79 13.67 -4.96 -1.85
CA MET A 79 13.72 -6.42 -1.77
C MET A 79 12.69 -7.13 -2.66
N ALA A 80 11.73 -6.40 -3.26
CA ALA A 80 10.61 -7.00 -3.96
C ALA A 80 11.06 -7.83 -5.18
N ILE A 81 12.00 -7.31 -5.98
CA ILE A 81 12.51 -8.01 -7.15
C ILE A 81 13.25 -9.29 -6.74
N THR A 82 14.10 -9.23 -5.72
CA THR A 82 14.79 -10.40 -5.16
C THR A 82 13.80 -11.46 -4.67
N ILE A 83 12.70 -11.04 -4.02
CA ILE A 83 11.64 -11.95 -3.58
C ILE A 83 10.93 -12.58 -4.78
N PHE A 84 10.63 -11.81 -5.83
CA PHE A 84 9.98 -12.32 -7.04
C PHE A 84 10.82 -13.38 -7.75
N GLU A 85 12.14 -13.25 -7.73
CA GLU A 85 13.06 -14.26 -8.27
C GLU A 85 13.12 -15.53 -7.42
N LEU A 86 12.95 -15.43 -6.09
CA LEU A 86 13.02 -16.56 -5.18
C LEU A 86 11.73 -17.40 -5.11
N ILE A 87 10.58 -16.75 -4.98
CA ILE A 87 9.28 -17.42 -4.76
C ILE A 87 8.28 -17.20 -5.90
N GLY A 88 8.65 -16.43 -6.92
CA GLY A 88 7.73 -16.06 -8.00
C GLY A 88 6.79 -14.91 -7.63
N MET A 89 6.49 -14.08 -8.63
CA MET A 89 5.67 -12.87 -8.48
C MET A 89 4.26 -13.15 -7.93
N GLY A 90 3.62 -14.25 -8.35
CA GLY A 90 2.26 -14.59 -7.91
C GLY A 90 2.18 -14.87 -6.41
N MET A 91 3.07 -15.72 -5.88
CA MET A 91 3.10 -16.05 -4.45
C MET A 91 3.50 -14.83 -3.61
N ALA A 92 4.48 -14.04 -4.08
CA ALA A 92 4.90 -12.84 -3.39
C ALA A 92 3.77 -11.80 -3.24
N LEU A 93 3.01 -11.55 -4.32
CA LEU A 93 1.87 -10.62 -4.28
C LEU A 93 0.73 -11.13 -3.39
N LEU A 94 0.47 -12.45 -3.35
CA LEU A 94 -0.53 -13.04 -2.45
C LEU A 94 -0.14 -12.86 -0.98
N ILE A 95 1.11 -13.18 -0.61
CA ILE A 95 1.62 -12.99 0.76
C ILE A 95 1.51 -11.53 1.18
N TRP A 96 1.85 -10.60 0.27
CA TRP A 96 1.72 -9.17 0.54
C TRP A 96 0.24 -8.76 0.70
N GLY A 97 -0.65 -9.27 -0.14
CA GLY A 97 -2.10 -9.04 -0.01
C GLY A 97 -2.63 -9.47 1.35
N ILE A 98 -2.27 -10.68 1.80
CA ILE A 98 -2.63 -11.23 3.11
C ILE A 98 -2.08 -10.34 4.24
N ALA A 99 -0.80 -9.99 4.20
CA ALA A 99 -0.16 -9.16 5.22
C ALA A 99 -0.82 -7.77 5.30
N SER A 100 -1.12 -7.15 4.16
CA SER A 100 -1.78 -5.84 4.09
C SER A 100 -3.21 -5.90 4.62
N CYS A 101 -3.95 -6.96 4.28
CA CYS A 101 -5.31 -7.18 4.77
C CYS A 101 -5.33 -7.38 6.30
N LEU A 102 -4.46 -8.25 6.82
CA LEU A 102 -4.32 -8.48 8.26
C LEU A 102 -3.94 -7.20 9.01
N MET A 103 -2.97 -6.43 8.49
CA MET A 103 -2.53 -5.19 9.10
C MET A 103 -3.64 -4.12 9.07
N GLY A 104 -4.37 -4.00 7.96
CA GLY A 104 -5.51 -3.09 7.83
C GLY A 104 -6.67 -3.47 8.77
N TRP A 105 -6.96 -4.76 8.88
CA TRP A 105 -7.95 -5.27 9.83
C TRP A 105 -7.51 -5.03 11.29
N ALA A 106 -6.28 -5.39 11.65
CA ALA A 106 -5.78 -5.27 13.02
C ALA A 106 -5.70 -3.80 13.47
N SER A 107 -5.22 -2.91 12.59
CA SER A 107 -5.18 -1.47 12.88
C SER A 107 -6.56 -0.86 13.10
N SER A 108 -7.55 -1.26 12.30
CA SER A 108 -8.94 -0.81 12.44
C SER A 108 -9.63 -1.40 13.68
N ARG A 109 -9.36 -2.67 13.99
CA ARG A 109 -10.00 -3.41 15.09
C ARG A 109 -9.47 -2.99 16.45
N PHE A 110 -8.16 -2.78 16.59
CA PHE A 110 -7.52 -2.47 17.87
C PHE A 110 -7.15 -0.99 18.03
N GLY A 111 -7.39 -0.15 17.02
CA GLY A 111 -7.00 1.26 17.06
C GLY A 111 -5.49 1.47 17.14
N LEU A 112 -4.70 0.56 16.54
CA LEU A 112 -3.24 0.65 16.58
C LEU A 112 -2.76 1.98 16.00
N PHE A 113 -1.67 2.52 16.54
CA PHE A 113 -1.04 3.77 16.11
C PHE A 113 -1.91 5.03 16.28
N GLY A 114 -2.83 5.03 17.27
CA GLY A 114 -3.67 6.19 17.60
C GLY A 114 -4.91 6.32 16.73
N LEU A 115 -5.27 5.27 15.98
CA LEU A 115 -6.50 5.20 15.21
C LEU A 115 -7.70 4.99 16.15
N LYS A 116 -8.87 5.52 15.78
CA LYS A 116 -10.11 5.28 16.51
C LYS A 116 -10.53 3.82 16.34
N GLU A 117 -10.66 3.10 17.45
CA GLU A 117 -11.15 1.72 17.45
C GLU A 117 -12.54 1.65 16.81
N ASN A 118 -12.68 0.84 15.76
CA ASN A 118 -13.98 0.50 15.19
C ASN A 118 -14.38 -0.89 15.69
N ILE A 119 -15.16 -0.91 16.78
CA ILE A 119 -15.74 -2.14 17.30
C ILE A 119 -16.83 -2.59 16.32
N PRO A 120 -16.69 -3.77 15.68
CA PRO A 120 -17.67 -4.25 14.73
C PRO A 120 -19.00 -4.56 15.41
N ASN A 121 -20.10 -4.28 14.70
CA ASN A 121 -21.46 -4.50 15.20
C ASN A 121 -21.77 -5.99 15.44
N SER A 122 -21.08 -6.88 14.72
CA SER A 122 -21.06 -8.32 14.97
C SER A 122 -19.63 -8.86 14.87
N ILE A 123 -19.13 -9.40 15.98
CA ILE A 123 -17.77 -9.94 16.07
C ILE A 123 -17.64 -11.21 15.22
N THR A 124 -18.64 -12.09 15.26
CA THR A 124 -18.64 -13.34 14.50
C THR A 124 -18.60 -13.10 12.99
N LEU A 125 -19.38 -12.14 12.49
CA LEU A 125 -19.38 -11.80 11.06
C LEU A 125 -18.04 -11.18 10.62
N ASN A 126 -17.40 -10.40 11.50
CA ASN A 126 -16.11 -9.79 11.21
C ASN A 126 -14.98 -10.82 11.06
N TYR A 127 -14.89 -11.79 11.97
CA TYR A 127 -13.91 -12.87 11.87
C TYR A 127 -14.22 -13.84 10.72
N ALA A 128 -15.50 -14.15 10.46
CA ALA A 128 -15.89 -14.97 9.32
C ALA A 128 -15.51 -14.32 7.99
N GLY A 129 -15.76 -13.01 7.84
CA GLY A 129 -15.35 -12.24 6.66
C GLY A 129 -13.83 -12.17 6.51
N LEU A 130 -13.08 -12.03 7.61
CA LEU A 130 -11.62 -12.07 7.58
C LEU A 130 -11.12 -13.43 7.07
N LEU A 131 -11.64 -14.54 7.60
CA LEU A 131 -11.24 -15.88 7.13
C LEU A 131 -11.57 -16.06 5.65
N LEU A 132 -12.75 -15.63 5.20
CA LEU A 132 -13.13 -15.71 3.78
C LEU A 132 -12.14 -14.97 2.87
N ILE A 133 -11.72 -13.76 3.27
CA ILE A 133 -10.77 -12.94 2.49
C ILE A 133 -9.35 -13.53 2.51
N LEU A 134 -8.95 -14.18 3.59
CA LEU A 134 -7.62 -14.78 3.70
C LEU A 134 -7.49 -16.11 2.94
N PHE A 135 -8.59 -16.85 2.80
CA PHE A 135 -8.60 -18.13 2.08
C PHE A 135 -9.00 -18.02 0.60
N GLY A 136 -9.70 -16.95 0.20
CA GLY A 136 -10.14 -16.70 -1.17
C GLY A 136 -9.08 -16.02 -2.03
#